data_AF-A0A9X1Z9Q2-F1
#
_entry.id   AF-A0A9X1Z9Q2-F1
#
_cell.length_a   1.000
_cell.length_b   1.000
_cell.length_c   1.000
_cell.angle_alpha   90.00
_cell.angle_beta   90.00
_cell.angle_gamma   90.00
#
_symmetry.space_group_name_H-M   'P 1'
#
loop_
_entity.id
_entity.type
_entity.pdbx_description
1 polymer ?
#
loop_
_entity_poly.entity_id
_entity_poly.type
_entity_poly.pdbx_seq_one_letter_code
_entity_poly.pdbx_strand_id
1 'polypeptide(L)'
;MRKSTVIMLTLLIVSNLFWFLNYFHTKIDHAVTLTYHDASYQTTTKMLEQALIVANKNLIGEPLATAENTLVEDVYGLKPFKKEGCLYAGGLCLKLDETETVISVTLESPRPFK
;
A
#
# COMPACT_ATOMS: atom_id res chain seq x y z
N MET A 1 -8.06 -17.11 56.58
CA MET A 1 -7.17 -17.80 55.61
C MET A 1 -5.72 -17.50 55.96
N ARG A 2 -4.80 -18.48 55.89
CA ARG A 2 -3.37 -18.22 56.11
C ARG A 2 -2.88 -17.20 55.07
N LYS A 3 -2.02 -16.27 55.49
CA LYS A 3 -1.44 -15.22 54.62
C LYS A 3 -0.83 -15.81 53.34
N SER A 4 -0.19 -16.97 53.44
CA SER A 4 0.36 -17.72 52.30
C SER A 4 -0.70 -18.14 51.26
N THR A 5 -1.88 -18.58 51.70
CA THR A 5 -2.98 -18.94 50.79
C THR A 5 -3.50 -17.74 50.03
N VAL A 6 -3.58 -16.57 50.69
CA VAL A 6 -3.99 -15.32 50.04
C VAL A 6 -2.97 -14.91 48.99
N ILE A 7 -1.68 -14.89 49.34
CA ILE A 7 -0.58 -14.55 48.41
C ILE A 7 -0.57 -15.46 47.19
N MET A 8 -0.76 -16.77 47.39
CA MET A 8 -0.79 -17.74 46.30
C MET A 8 -1.97 -17.51 45.37
N LEU A 9 -3.15 -17.20 45.92
CA LEU A 9 -4.34 -16.88 45.13
C LEU A 9 -4.14 -15.61 44.30
N THR A 10 -3.54 -14.57 44.89
CA THR A 10 -3.26 -13.31 44.18
C THR A 10 -2.28 -13.53 43.04
N LEU A 11 -1.20 -14.28 43.27
CA LEU A 11 -0.22 -14.64 42.22
C LEU A 11 -0.87 -15.44 41.09
N LEU A 12 -1.77 -16.36 41.42
CA LEU A 12 -2.49 -17.14 40.43
C LEU A 12 -3.39 -16.25 39.56
N ILE A 13 -4.12 -15.31 40.16
CA ILE A 13 -4.99 -14.39 39.42
C ILE A 13 -4.16 -13.48 38.52
N VAL A 14 -3.07 -12.89 39.04
CA VAL A 14 -2.22 -11.96 38.28
C VAL A 14 -1.54 -12.67 37.11
N SER A 15 -1.03 -13.88 37.31
CA SER A 15 -0.38 -14.65 36.23
C SER A 15 -1.35 -15.03 35.11
N ASN A 16 -2.58 -15.42 35.45
CA ASN A 16 -3.62 -15.71 34.46
C ASN A 16 -4.07 -14.44 33.72
N LEU A 17 -4.25 -13.33 34.43
CA LEU A 17 -4.62 -12.06 33.81
C LEU A 17 -3.52 -11.56 32.86
N PHE A 18 -2.26 -11.67 33.27
CA PHE A 18 -1.11 -11.33 32.44
C PHE A 18 -1.06 -12.17 31.16
N TRP A 19 -1.28 -13.48 31.28
CA TRP A 19 -1.31 -14.37 30.12
C TRP A 19 -2.44 -14.02 29.15
N PHE A 20 -3.64 -13.75 29.67
CA PHE A 20 -4.78 -13.35 28.87
C PHE A 20 -4.53 -12.04 28.10
N LEU A 21 -3.98 -11.03 28.77
CA LEU A 21 -3.61 -9.76 28.13
C LEU A 21 -2.59 -9.97 27.02
N ASN A 22 -1.56 -10.80 27.26
CA ASN A 22 -0.53 -11.09 26.27
C ASN A 22 -1.09 -11.84 25.05
N TYR A 23 -2.00 -12.80 25.27
CA TYR A 23 -2.72 -13.47 24.20
C TYR A 23 -3.59 -12.49 23.38
N PHE A 24 -4.26 -11.56 24.06
CA PHE A 24 -5.07 -10.55 23.37
C PHE A 24 -4.22 -9.60 22.54
N HIS A 25 -3.11 -9.10 23.08
CA HIS A 25 -2.16 -8.24 22.35
C HIS A 25 -1.62 -8.93 21.10
N THR A 26 -1.14 -10.18 21.23
CA THR A 26 -0.63 -10.92 20.07
C THR A 26 -1.68 -11.16 18.99
N LYS A 27 -2.97 -11.34 19.34
CA LYS A 27 -4.04 -11.43 18.34
C LYS A 27 -4.30 -10.12 17.63
N ILE A 28 -4.27 -9.00 18.35
CA ILE A 28 -4.39 -7.66 17.74
C ILE A 28 -3.22 -7.43 16.79
N ASP A 29 -1.99 -7.68 17.22
CA ASP A 29 -0.80 -7.45 16.40
C ASP A 29 -0.82 -8.29 15.12
N HIS A 30 -1.23 -9.57 15.20
CA HIS A 30 -1.41 -10.41 14.02
C HIS A 30 -2.52 -9.88 13.10
N ALA A 31 -3.65 -9.42 13.65
CA ALA A 31 -4.74 -8.88 12.85
C ALA A 31 -4.31 -7.61 12.11
N VAL A 32 -3.65 -6.69 12.82
CA VAL A 32 -3.10 -5.45 12.25
C VAL A 32 -2.07 -5.78 11.16
N THR A 33 -1.14 -6.70 11.43
CA THR A 33 -0.14 -7.15 10.45
C THR A 33 -0.80 -7.75 9.21
N LEU A 34 -1.84 -8.57 9.38
CA LEU A 34 -2.58 -9.16 8.25
C LEU A 34 -3.27 -8.07 7.41
N THR A 35 -3.87 -7.06 8.05
CA THR A 35 -4.52 -5.96 7.33
C THR A 35 -3.52 -5.13 6.53
N TYR A 36 -2.33 -4.86 7.06
CA TYR A 36 -1.27 -4.18 6.31
C TYR A 36 -0.75 -5.03 5.14
N HIS A 37 -0.60 -6.34 5.35
CA HIS A 37 -0.17 -7.25 4.30
C HIS A 37 -1.22 -7.31 3.16
N ASP A 38 -2.50 -7.38 3.50
CA ASP A 38 -3.57 -7.39 2.50
C ASP A 38 -3.65 -6.07 1.71
N ALA A 39 -3.58 -4.93 2.41
CA ALA A 39 -3.54 -3.61 1.76
C ALA A 39 -2.34 -3.46 0.81
N SER A 40 -1.16 -3.95 1.22
CA SER A 40 0.04 -3.94 0.38
C SER A 40 -0.13 -4.82 -0.86
N TYR A 41 -0.72 -6.01 -0.70
CA TYR A 41 -0.99 -6.92 -1.81
C TYR A 41 -1.97 -6.31 -2.81
N GLN A 42 -3.10 -5.75 -2.35
CA GLN A 42 -4.07 -5.09 -3.20
C GLN A 42 -3.47 -3.91 -3.98
N THR A 43 -2.64 -3.10 -3.33
CA THR A 43 -1.94 -1.97 -3.96
C THR A 43 -1.00 -2.46 -5.07
N THR A 44 -0.25 -3.53 -4.79
CA THR A 44 0.69 -4.11 -5.76
C THR A 44 -0.04 -4.71 -6.97
N THR A 45 -1.16 -5.40 -6.75
CA THR A 45 -1.98 -5.95 -7.84
C THR A 45 -2.52 -4.83 -8.74
N LYS A 46 -3.05 -3.75 -8.16
CA LYS A 46 -3.52 -2.59 -8.93
C LYS A 46 -2.39 -1.90 -9.71
N MET A 47 -1.20 -1.77 -9.12
CA MET A 47 -0.02 -1.25 -9.84
C MET A 47 0.34 -2.11 -11.06
N LEU A 48 0.28 -3.44 -10.90
CA LEU A 48 0.54 -4.38 -11.98
C LEU A 48 -0.51 -4.27 -13.09
N GLU A 49 -1.80 -4.21 -12.73
CA GLU A 49 -2.89 -4.01 -13.69
C GLU A 49 -2.69 -2.73 -14.51
N GLN A 50 -2.30 -1.64 -13.84
CA GLN A 50 -2.05 -0.37 -14.50
C GLN A 50 -0.83 -0.46 -15.45
N ALA A 51 0.24 -1.13 -15.04
CA ALA A 51 1.40 -1.36 -15.91
C ALA A 51 1.04 -2.20 -17.14
N LEU A 52 0.16 -3.20 -16.97
CA LEU A 52 -0.36 -4.01 -18.08
C LEU A 52 -1.22 -3.19 -19.03
N ILE A 53 -2.06 -2.28 -18.54
CA ILE A 53 -2.83 -1.36 -19.40
C ILE A 53 -1.89 -0.49 -20.23
N VAL A 54 -0.89 0.10 -19.60
CA VAL A 54 0.10 0.95 -20.28
C VAL A 54 0.86 0.16 -21.36
N ALA A 55 1.29 -1.06 -21.05
CA ALA A 55 1.98 -1.93 -21.99
C ALA A 55 1.06 -2.38 -23.15
N ASN A 56 -0.17 -2.83 -22.85
CA ASN A 56 -1.13 -3.30 -23.85
C ASN A 56 -1.61 -2.18 -24.79
N LYS A 57 -1.70 -0.95 -24.28
CA LYS A 57 -2.10 0.22 -25.07
C LYS A 57 -0.92 0.86 -25.80
N ASN A 58 0.30 0.35 -25.60
CA ASN A 58 1.53 0.84 -26.20
C ASN A 58 1.63 2.37 -26.13
N LEU A 59 1.51 2.94 -24.92
CA LEU A 59 1.45 4.40 -24.75
C LEU A 59 2.76 5.11 -25.11
N ILE A 60 3.86 4.39 -25.38
CA ILE A 60 5.11 5.01 -25.84
C ILE A 60 4.91 5.52 -27.28
N GLY A 61 5.19 6.80 -27.49
CA GLY A 61 4.96 7.51 -28.74
C GLY A 61 3.58 8.16 -28.86
N GLU A 62 2.69 7.93 -27.89
CA GLU A 62 1.38 8.55 -27.86
C GLU A 62 1.43 9.94 -27.20
N PRO A 63 0.56 10.88 -27.59
CA PRO A 63 0.46 12.18 -26.95
C PRO A 63 -0.15 12.05 -25.55
N LEU A 64 0.17 13.00 -24.69
CA LEU A 64 -0.29 13.09 -23.30
C LEU A 64 -1.82 12.89 -23.17
N ALA A 65 -2.60 13.53 -24.05
CA ALA A 65 -4.06 13.41 -24.02
C ALA A 65 -4.56 11.97 -24.18
N THR A 66 -3.88 11.14 -24.98
CA THR A 66 -4.22 9.71 -25.12
C THR A 66 -3.90 8.96 -23.83
N ALA A 67 -2.78 9.27 -23.19
CA ALA A 67 -2.40 8.67 -21.92
C ALA A 67 -3.37 9.04 -20.78
N GLU A 68 -3.79 10.31 -20.70
CA GLU A 68 -4.78 10.78 -19.71
C GLU A 68 -6.18 10.18 -19.91
N ASN A 69 -6.60 9.99 -21.16
CA ASN A 69 -7.86 9.32 -21.46
C ASN A 69 -7.82 7.81 -21.19
N THR A 70 -6.64 7.20 -21.30
CA THR A 70 -6.44 5.77 -21.03
C THR A 70 -6.31 5.51 -19.53
N LEU A 71 -5.65 6.42 -18.80
CA LEU A 71 -5.41 6.34 -17.37
C LEU A 71 -6.34 7.33 -16.66
N VAL A 72 -7.63 6.98 -16.56
CA VAL A 72 -8.64 7.87 -15.95
C VAL A 72 -8.42 8.03 -14.44
N GLU A 73 -8.03 6.94 -13.78
CA GLU A 73 -7.73 6.87 -12.36
C GLU A 73 -6.45 6.06 -12.13
N ASP A 74 -5.72 6.39 -11.08
CA ASP A 74 -4.56 5.64 -10.63
C ASP A 74 -4.92 4.53 -9.62
N VAL A 75 -3.89 3.79 -9.19
CA VAL A 75 -3.94 2.74 -8.15
C VAL A 75 -4.74 3.14 -6.90
N TYR A 76 -4.78 4.44 -6.57
CA TYR A 76 -5.44 5.02 -5.40
C TYR A 76 -6.80 5.66 -5.71
N GLY A 77 -7.27 5.60 -6.95
CA GLY A 77 -8.50 6.27 -7.41
C GLY A 77 -8.33 7.77 -7.62
N LEU A 78 -7.09 8.25 -7.73
CA LEU A 78 -6.78 9.65 -7.99
C LEU A 78 -6.55 9.87 -9.49
N LYS A 79 -6.88 11.06 -9.97
CA LYS A 79 -6.54 11.42 -11.36
C LYS A 79 -5.02 11.50 -11.51
N PRO A 80 -4.46 11.01 -12.62
CA PRO A 80 -3.06 11.22 -12.92
C PRO A 80 -2.69 12.70 -12.93
N PHE A 81 -1.47 13.01 -12.51
CA PHE A 81 -1.01 14.40 -12.43
C PHE A 81 0.37 14.56 -13.06
N LYS A 82 0.61 15.73 -13.65
CA LYS A 82 1.90 16.06 -14.26
C LYS A 82 2.83 16.67 -13.23
N LYS A 83 4.04 16.13 -13.08
CA LYS A 83 5.12 16.72 -12.26
C LYS A 83 6.47 16.36 -12.85
N GLU A 84 7.41 17.32 -12.87
CA GLU A 84 8.81 17.08 -13.28
C GLU A 84 8.98 16.41 -14.66
N GLY A 85 8.08 16.70 -15.61
CA GLY A 85 8.12 16.09 -16.96
C GLY A 85 7.60 14.65 -17.02
N CYS A 86 6.98 14.15 -15.95
CA CYS A 86 6.24 12.87 -15.95
C CYS A 86 4.75 13.10 -15.73
N LEU A 87 3.94 12.28 -16.39
CA LEU A 87 2.57 12.00 -15.95
C LEU A 87 2.61 10.86 -14.93
N TYR A 88 2.25 11.19 -13.71
CA TYR A 88 2.16 10.26 -12.60
C TYR A 88 0.81 9.61 -12.57
N ALA A 89 0.80 8.29 -12.70
CA ALA A 89 -0.40 7.48 -12.55
C ALA A 89 -0.10 6.41 -11.49
N GLY A 90 -0.23 6.79 -10.23
CA GLY A 90 0.07 5.95 -9.07
C GLY A 90 1.55 5.61 -8.96
N GLY A 91 1.91 4.35 -9.20
CA GLY A 91 3.30 3.86 -9.17
C GLY A 91 4.06 3.98 -10.50
N LEU A 92 3.47 4.65 -11.51
CA LEU A 92 4.05 4.77 -12.85
C LEU A 92 4.38 6.23 -13.17
N CYS A 93 5.57 6.46 -13.72
CA CYS A 93 6.04 7.72 -14.29
C CYS A 93 6.07 7.54 -15.81
N LEU A 94 5.12 8.16 -16.52
CA LEU A 94 5.17 8.26 -17.98
C LEU A 94 5.96 9.52 -18.32
N LYS A 95 7.21 9.36 -18.74
CA LYS A 95 8.08 10.47 -19.07
C LYS A 95 7.65 11.09 -20.39
N LEU A 96 7.53 12.41 -20.39
CA LEU A 96 7.10 13.21 -21.54
C LEU A 96 8.31 13.95 -22.12
N ASP A 97 8.30 14.17 -23.42
CA ASP A 97 9.20 15.11 -24.08
C ASP A 97 8.63 16.54 -24.11
N GLU A 98 9.35 17.46 -24.77
CA GLU A 98 8.94 18.87 -24.92
C GLU A 98 7.64 19.05 -25.74
N THR A 99 7.26 18.04 -26.53
CA THR A 99 6.03 18.02 -27.33
C THR A 99 4.86 17.34 -26.62
N GLU A 100 5.04 16.99 -25.34
CA GLU A 100 4.07 16.22 -24.54
C GLU A 100 3.80 14.81 -25.08
N THR A 101 4.78 14.21 -25.74
CA THR A 101 4.73 12.81 -26.19
C THR A 101 5.39 11.90 -25.16
N VAL A 102 4.79 10.74 -24.90
CA VAL A 102 5.35 9.75 -23.97
C VAL A 102 6.56 9.07 -24.59
N ILE A 103 7.74 9.24 -24.00
CA ILE A 103 8.99 8.67 -24.51
C ILE A 103 9.47 7.43 -23.76
N SER A 104 9.05 7.26 -22.50
CA SER A 104 9.41 6.11 -21.68
C SER A 104 8.46 5.95 -20.50
N VAL A 105 8.31 4.73 -20.01
CA VAL A 105 7.54 4.42 -18.80
C VAL A 105 8.47 3.78 -17.78
N THR A 106 8.50 4.33 -16.57
CA THR A 106 9.28 3.77 -15.46
C THR A 106 8.40 3.53 -14.25
N LEU A 107 8.70 2.46 -13.52
CA LEU A 107 8.11 2.22 -12.21
C LEU A 107 8.74 3.21 -11.23
N GLU A 108 7.91 4.02 -10.59
CA GLU A 108 8.35 4.83 -9.47
C GLU A 108 8.12 4.01 -8.19
N SER A 109 9.19 3.82 -7.41
CA SER A 109 9.08 3.14 -6.11
C SER A 109 7.97 3.82 -5.30
N PRO A 110 7.08 3.07 -4.63
CA PRO A 110 6.09 3.67 -3.75
C PRO A 110 6.84 4.59 -2.80
N ARG A 111 6.50 5.89 -2.83
CA ARG A 111 7.07 6.84 -1.87
C ARG A 111 6.80 6.25 -0.48
N PRO A 112 7.81 6.16 0.40
CA PRO A 112 7.54 5.79 1.78
C PRO A 112 6.49 6.79 2.28
N PHE A 113 5.32 6.27 2.66
CA PHE A 113 4.30 7.06 3.35
C PHE A 113 5.02 7.76 4.50
N LYS A 114 5.07 9.09 4.42
CA LYS A 114 5.77 9.93 5.39
C LYS A 114 4.87 10.21 6.56
#